data_AF-A0A436E837-F1
#
_entry.id   AF-A0A436E837-F1
#
_cell.length_a   1.000
_cell.length_b   1.000
_cell.length_c   1.000
_cell.angle_alpha   90.00
_cell.angle_beta   90.00
_cell.angle_gamma   90.00
#
_symmetry.space_group_name_H-M   'P 1'
#
loop_
_entity.id
_entity.type
_entity.pdbx_description
1 polymer ?
#
loop_
_entity_poly.entity_id
_entity_poly.type
_entity_poly.pdbx_seq_one_letter_code
_entity_poly.pdbx_strand_id
1 'polypeptide(L)' 'MIEIVKPALEHLPSYKAALERGWSPDNVRLMEATREQLAAIEKDPVAFLADLDDPQAK' A
#
# COMPACT_ATOMS: atom_id res chain seq x y z
N MET A 1 -10.82 -9.25 17.29
CA MET A 1 -10.88 -7.79 17.55
C MET A 1 -10.12 -7.15 16.40
N ILE A 2 -10.69 -6.17 15.70
CA ILE A 2 -10.05 -5.49 14.57
C ILE A 2 -9.54 -4.15 15.10
N GLU A 3 -8.27 -3.85 14.88
CA GLU A 3 -7.63 -2.59 15.29
C GLU A 3 -7.14 -1.86 14.03
N ILE A 4 -7.39 -0.54 13.98
CA ILE A 4 -6.90 0.32 12.91
C ILE A 4 -5.56 0.87 13.36
N VAL A 5 -4.48 0.36 12.77
CA VAL A 5 -3.11 0.79 13.02
C VAL A 5 -2.63 1.72 11.91
N LYS A 6 -1.72 2.64 12.24
CA LYS A 6 -1.09 3.48 11.22
C LYS A 6 -0.25 2.63 10.25
N PRO A 7 -0.11 3.06 8.98
CA PRO A 7 0.82 2.43 8.05
C PRO A 7 2.24 2.47 8.63
N ALA A 8 2.77 1.32 8.98
CA ALA A 8 4.10 1.17 9.55
C ALA A 8 4.89 0.14 8.74
N LEU A 9 6.22 0.30 8.70
CA LEU A 9 7.12 -0.59 7.97
C LEU A 9 6.97 -2.07 8.37
N GLU A 10 6.56 -2.33 9.61
CA GLU A 10 6.32 -3.67 10.13
C GLU A 10 5.15 -4.40 9.44
N HIS A 11 4.18 -3.68 8.90
CA HIS A 11 3.02 -4.24 8.20
C HIS A 11 3.19 -4.27 6.68
N LEU A 12 4.19 -3.55 6.16
CA LEU A 12 4.45 -3.44 4.72
C LEU A 12 4.73 -4.80 4.05
N PRO A 13 5.44 -5.77 4.66
CA PRO A 13 5.62 -7.09 4.05
C PRO A 13 4.30 -7.84 3.84
N SER A 14 3.38 -7.76 4.81
CA SER A 14 2.06 -8.39 4.70
C SER A 14 1.20 -7.68 3.64
N TYR A 15 1.28 -6.36 3.56
CA TYR A 15 0.62 -5.58 2.52
C TYR A 15 1.15 -5.95 1.12
N LYS A 16 2.48 -6.00 0.94
CA LYS A 16 3.12 -6.43 -0.30
C LYS A 16 2.67 -7.84 -0.70
N ALA A 17 2.63 -8.77 0.25
CA ALA A 17 2.19 -10.14 -0.01
C ALA A 17 0.71 -10.23 -0.44
N ALA A 18 -0.16 -9.33 0.04
CA ALA A 18 -1.54 -9.26 -0.42
C ALA A 18 -1.62 -8.78 -1.88
N LEU A 19 -0.88 -7.71 -2.21
CA LEU A 19 -0.77 -7.19 -3.57
C LEU A 19 -0.25 -8.26 -4.55
N GLU A 20 0.80 -9.00 -4.16
CA GLU A 20 1.36 -10.10 -4.95
C GLU A 20 0.38 -11.27 -5.16
N ARG A 21 -0.57 -11.46 -4.24
CA ARG A 21 -1.66 -12.47 -4.35
C ARG A 21 -2.83 -11.99 -5.21
N GLY A 22 -2.75 -10.80 -5.80
CA GLY A 22 -3.79 -10.23 -6.65
C GLY A 22 -4.88 -9.48 -5.87
N TRP A 23 -4.65 -9.16 -4.60
CA TRP A 23 -5.51 -8.20 -3.91
C TRP A 23 -5.22 -6.78 -4.42
N SER A 24 -6.25 -5.94 -4.46
CA SER A 24 -6.11 -4.52 -4.82
C SER A 24 -6.84 -3.65 -3.81
N PRO A 25 -6.24 -2.52 -3.40
CA PRO A 25 -6.92 -1.50 -2.61
C PRO A 25 -7.88 -0.64 -3.46
N ASP A 26 -7.73 -0.63 -4.78
CA ASP A 26 -8.54 0.18 -5.71
C ASP A 26 -9.55 -0.71 -6.44
N ASN A 27 -10.84 -0.49 -6.17
CA ASN A 27 -11.94 -1.29 -6.76
C ASN A 27 -12.28 -0.91 -8.21
N VAL A 28 -11.66 0.13 -8.76
CA VAL A 28 -11.87 0.62 -10.13
C VAL A 28 -10.71 0.19 -11.02
N ARG A 29 -9.48 0.54 -10.66
CA ARG A 29 -8.26 0.24 -11.43
C ARG A 29 -7.72 -1.16 -11.15
N LEU A 30 -8.11 -1.77 -10.03
CA LEU A 30 -7.81 -3.15 -9.66
C LEU A 30 -6.31 -3.46 -9.80
N MET A 31 -5.95 -4.36 -10.74
CA MET A 31 -4.59 -4.86 -10.92
C MET A 31 -3.60 -3.80 -11.41
N GLU A 32 -4.07 -2.74 -12.06
CA GLU A 32 -3.19 -1.64 -12.47
C GLU A 32 -2.67 -0.88 -11.25
N ALA A 33 -3.57 -0.52 -10.32
CA ALA A 33 -3.20 0.11 -9.06
C ALA A 33 -2.30 -0.80 -8.22
N THR A 34 -2.58 -2.11 -8.18
CA THR A 34 -1.72 -3.09 -7.49
C THR A 34 -0.28 -3.05 -8.03
N ARG A 35 -0.10 -3.01 -9.36
CA ARG A 35 1.23 -2.96 -9.99
C ARG A 35 1.95 -1.65 -9.70
N GLU A 36 1.25 -0.52 -9.76
CA GLU A 36 1.81 0.79 -9.44
C GLU A 36 2.28 0.86 -7.99
N GLN A 37 1.50 0.33 -7.05
CA GLN A 37 1.90 0.30 -5.65
C GLN A 37 3.06 -0.65 -5.38
N LEU A 38 3.08 -1.84 -6.00
CA LEU A 38 4.24 -2.74 -5.91
C LEU A 38 5.52 -2.06 -6.39
N ALA A 39 5.46 -1.34 -7.52
CA ALA A 39 6.59 -0.60 -8.04
C ALA A 39 7.03 0.55 -7.10
N ALA A 40 6.08 1.26 -6.48
CA ALA A 40 6.38 2.32 -5.51
C ALA A 40 7.04 1.75 -4.24
N ILE A 41 6.52 0.64 -3.71
CA ILE A 41 7.08 -0.08 -2.56
C ILE A 41 8.50 -0.57 -2.84
N GLU A 42 8.76 -1.10 -4.04
CA GLU A 42 10.09 -1.57 -4.44
C GLU A 42 11.09 -0.44 -4.63
N LYS A 43 10.63 0.71 -5.10
CA LYS A 43 11.47 1.90 -5.29
C LYS A 43 11.88 2.52 -3.96
N ASP A 44 10.92 2.80 -3.09
CA ASP A 44 11.16 3.37 -1.76
C ASP A 44 9.99 3.06 -0.81
N PRO A 45 10.14 2.07 0.08
CA PRO A 45 9.09 1.67 1.01
C PRO A 45 8.79 2.74 2.07
N VAL A 46 9.75 3.60 2.40
CA VAL A 46 9.56 4.65 3.40
C VAL A 46 8.80 5.82 2.79
N ALA A 47 9.18 6.25 1.58
CA ALA A 47 8.47 7.28 0.85
C ALA A 47 7.03 6.85 0.52
N PHE A 48 6.83 5.60 0.11
CA PHE A 48 5.48 5.06 -0.14
C PHE A 48 4.58 5.16 1.10
N LEU A 49 5.08 4.80 2.28
CA LEU A 49 4.30 4.92 3.53
C LEU A 49 4.03 6.38 3.91
N ALA A 50 4.98 7.29 3.65
CA ALA A 50 4.78 8.72 3.89
C ALA A 50 3.69 9.30 2.98
N ASP A 51 3.63 8.87 1.72
CA ASP A 51 2.59 9.28 0.77
C ASP A 51 1.18 8.76 1.15
N LEU A 52 1.09 7.64 1.88
CA LEU A 52 -0.20 7.08 2.33
C LEU A 52 -0.83 7.84 3.51
N ASP A 53 -0.01 8.49 4.35
CA ASP A 53 -0.46 9.32 5.48
C ASP A 53 -0.43 10.82 5.09
N ASP A 54 -0.52 11.16 3.79
CA ASP A 54 -0.58 12.56 3.35
C ASP A 54 -1.91 13.20 3.79
N PRO A 55 -1.90 14.10 4.80
CA PRO A 55 -3.11 14.72 5.32
C PRO A 55 -3.71 15.75 4.33
N GLN A 56 -3.03 16.03 3.21
CA GLN A 56 -3.49 16.95 2.18
C GLN A 56 -4.13 16.29 0.96
N ALA A 57 -4.32 14.96 0.96
CA ALA A 57 -4.94 14.24 -0.16
C ALA A 57 -6.21 14.98 -0.63
N LYS A 58 -6.11 15.66 -1.78
CA LYS A 58 -7.18 16.44 -2.44
C LYS A 58 -7.97 15.57 -3.40
#